data_AF-A0A4Q2XKB6-F1
#
_entry.id   AF-A0A4Q2XKB6-F1
#
_cell.length_a   1.000
_cell.length_b   1.000
_cell.length_c   1.000
_cell.angle_alpha   90.00
_cell.angle_beta   90.00
_cell.angle_gamma   90.00
#
_symmetry.space_group_name_H-M   'P 1'
#
loop_
_entity.id
_entity.type
_entity.pdbx_description
1 polymer ?
#
loop_
_entity_poly.entity_id
_entity_poly.type
_entity_poly.pdbx_seq_one_letter_code
_entity_poly.pdbx_strand_id
1 'polypeptide(L)'
;MNSELLILICEAIAVYFLVLFAHSLRGRLGLAHFYALIGSLTAVMVWTTDAGVRVNLPGISLMVGSTVFYTALLLGVFVVYVFDGPRATRIAISTIIGVSVMVPVVTMVLHWQIQLAGPHQANFFPPQSLRIYSASIFAAFADLIFLAIAWEFLGKPRFQVKLWMRAFLTLLGVLWLDVFLFATGAFAGSNPDYLQIMTGTFVSRFLISLFAFPFLYFYISWQNRRYGMEIENRPVLAILKEVSEVRMELSLAQQEIERRKQLEKENEGLIISLQTALHEVKTLRGILPTCSYCKDIRDEKGEWHQLEEYIQLHSEAKFSHGICDACAEKHFPAYTSAR
;
A
#
# COMPACT_ATOMS: atom_id res chain seq x y z
N MET A 1 -30.45 -29.39 26.89
CA MET A 1 -29.94 -28.45 25.87
C MET A 1 -30.78 -28.67 24.64
N ASN A 2 -31.60 -27.70 24.23
CA ASN A 2 -32.54 -27.88 23.11
C ASN A 2 -31.77 -28.25 21.84
N SER A 3 -32.29 -29.18 21.04
CA SER A 3 -31.66 -29.66 19.80
C SER A 3 -31.27 -28.51 18.85
N GLU A 4 -32.04 -27.41 18.85
CA GLU A 4 -31.76 -26.22 18.04
C GLU A 4 -30.47 -25.48 18.45
N LEU A 5 -30.19 -25.36 19.76
CA LEU A 5 -28.96 -24.72 20.23
C LEU A 5 -27.73 -25.56 19.87
N LEU A 6 -27.86 -26.89 19.95
CA LEU A 6 -26.80 -27.81 19.54
C LEU A 6 -26.50 -27.66 18.04
N ILE A 7 -27.54 -27.59 17.21
CA ILE A 7 -27.38 -27.36 15.77
C ILE A 7 -26.67 -26.04 15.50
N LEU A 8 -27.09 -24.94 16.16
CA LEU A 8 -26.47 -23.62 15.99
C LEU A 8 -24.98 -23.61 16.38
N ILE A 9 -24.62 -24.28 17.49
CA ILE A 9 -23.23 -24.40 17.93
C ILE A 9 -22.41 -25.24 16.93
N CYS A 10 -22.95 -26.36 16.47
CA CYS A 10 -22.30 -27.20 15.46
C CYS A 10 -22.10 -26.45 14.14
N GLU A 11 -23.09 -25.68 13.71
CA GLU A 11 -23.00 -24.81 12.53
C GLU A 11 -21.90 -23.75 12.71
N ALA A 12 -21.88 -23.05 13.85
CA ALA A 12 -20.83 -22.07 14.15
C ALA A 12 -19.43 -22.68 14.10
N ILE A 13 -19.24 -23.84 14.73
CA ILE A 13 -17.94 -24.55 14.73
C ILE A 13 -17.55 -24.95 13.31
N ALA A 14 -18.48 -25.47 12.51
CA ALA A 14 -18.21 -25.86 11.13
C ALA A 14 -17.78 -24.66 10.27
N VAL A 15 -18.49 -23.54 10.37
CA VAL A 15 -18.15 -22.32 9.63
C VAL A 15 -16.83 -21.72 10.11
N TYR A 16 -16.53 -21.73 11.41
CA TYR A 16 -15.22 -21.27 11.91
C TYR A 16 -14.07 -22.14 11.43
N PHE A 17 -14.25 -23.45 11.46
CA PHE A 17 -13.26 -24.37 10.92
C PHE A 17 -13.03 -24.10 9.44
N LEU A 18 -14.10 -23.91 8.65
CA LEU A 18 -14.03 -23.58 7.23
C LEU A 18 -13.22 -22.30 6.98
N VAL A 19 -13.50 -21.22 7.73
CA VAL A 19 -12.79 -19.93 7.62
C VAL A 19 -11.30 -20.08 7.97
N LEU A 20 -10.98 -20.71 9.10
CA LEU A 20 -9.60 -20.93 9.54
C LEU A 20 -8.85 -21.86 8.59
N PHE A 21 -9.50 -22.89 8.08
CA PHE A 21 -8.94 -23.83 7.11
C PHE A 21 -8.63 -23.15 5.78
N ALA A 22 -9.56 -22.38 5.23
CA ALA A 22 -9.34 -21.61 4.02
C ALA A 22 -8.16 -20.62 4.18
N HIS A 23 -8.08 -19.95 5.33
CA HIS A 23 -6.97 -19.07 5.64
C HIS A 23 -5.63 -19.81 5.79
N SER A 24 -5.64 -21.04 6.33
CA SER A 24 -4.45 -21.87 6.48
C SER A 24 -3.80 -22.22 5.13
N LEU A 25 -4.59 -22.30 4.06
CA LEU A 25 -4.15 -22.64 2.71
C LEU A 25 -3.45 -21.48 1.98
N ARG A 26 -3.48 -20.26 2.54
CA ARG A 26 -2.96 -19.06 1.86
C ARG A 26 -1.48 -19.13 1.51
N GLY A 27 -0.69 -19.88 2.27
CA GLY A 27 0.73 -20.10 1.97
C GLY A 27 0.99 -20.86 0.66
N ARG A 28 0.00 -21.61 0.15
CA ARG A 28 0.10 -22.36 -1.11
C ARG A 28 -0.74 -21.76 -2.23
N LEU A 29 -1.96 -21.31 -1.92
CA LEU A 29 -2.96 -20.89 -2.90
C LEU A 29 -3.18 -19.37 -2.95
N GLY A 30 -2.44 -18.61 -2.13
CA GLY A 30 -2.69 -17.18 -1.91
C GLY A 30 -4.01 -16.91 -1.18
N LEU A 31 -4.32 -15.62 -0.98
CA LEU A 31 -5.51 -15.17 -0.25
C LEU A 31 -6.80 -15.12 -1.10
N ALA A 32 -6.72 -15.34 -2.41
CA ALA A 32 -7.86 -15.21 -3.32
C ALA A 32 -9.04 -16.13 -2.93
N HIS A 33 -8.75 -17.40 -2.64
CA HIS A 33 -9.76 -18.39 -2.23
C HIS A 33 -10.39 -18.05 -0.87
N PHE A 34 -9.60 -17.48 0.03
CA PHE A 34 -10.09 -17.01 1.32
C PHE A 34 -11.06 -15.84 1.14
N TYR A 35 -10.73 -14.84 0.30
CA TYR A 35 -11.64 -13.72 0.03
C TYR A 35 -12.91 -14.16 -0.69
N ALA A 36 -12.83 -15.11 -1.63
CA ALA A 36 -14.00 -15.69 -2.26
C ALA A 36 -14.93 -16.35 -1.23
N LEU A 37 -14.36 -17.09 -0.26
CA LEU A 37 -15.12 -17.66 0.84
C LEU A 37 -15.78 -16.59 1.72
N ILE A 38 -15.02 -15.57 2.15
CA ILE A 38 -15.52 -14.47 2.98
C ILE A 38 -16.66 -13.72 2.28
N GLY A 39 -16.53 -13.43 0.98
CA GLY A 39 -17.60 -12.83 0.19
C GLY A 39 -18.84 -13.73 0.10
N SER A 40 -18.65 -15.03 -0.13
CA SER A 40 -19.73 -16.00 -0.18
C SER A 40 -20.48 -16.11 1.16
N LEU A 41 -19.75 -16.19 2.27
CA LEU A 41 -20.33 -16.21 3.61
C LEU A 41 -21.08 -14.91 3.94
N THR A 42 -20.61 -13.78 3.43
CA THR A 42 -21.31 -12.49 3.57
C THR A 42 -22.66 -12.51 2.83
N ALA A 43 -22.71 -13.06 1.61
CA ALA A 43 -23.96 -13.21 0.88
C ALA A 43 -24.95 -14.15 1.59
N VAL A 44 -24.47 -15.28 2.12
CA VAL A 44 -25.28 -16.22 2.92
C VAL A 44 -25.79 -15.56 4.20
N MET A 45 -24.95 -14.78 4.90
CA MET A 45 -25.34 -14.03 6.09
C MET A 45 -26.47 -13.04 5.78
N VAL A 46 -26.35 -12.26 4.70
CA VAL A 46 -27.38 -11.30 4.29
C VAL A 46 -28.70 -12.01 4.00
N TRP A 47 -28.65 -13.06 3.19
CA TRP A 47 -29.85 -13.83 2.81
C TRP A 47 -30.52 -14.52 4.01
N THR A 48 -29.75 -15.15 4.90
CA THR A 48 -30.30 -15.80 6.11
C THR A 48 -30.87 -14.80 7.11
N THR A 49 -30.32 -13.58 7.17
CA THR A 49 -30.85 -12.49 7.98
C THR A 49 -32.20 -12.00 7.43
N ASP A 50 -32.30 -11.83 6.11
CA ASP A 50 -33.53 -11.47 5.40
C ASP A 50 -34.63 -12.51 5.51
N ALA A 51 -34.26 -13.79 5.38
CA ALA A 51 -35.18 -14.91 5.58
C ALA A 51 -35.69 -15.00 7.03
N GLY A 52 -35.12 -14.20 7.95
CA GLY A 52 -35.57 -14.13 9.34
C GLY A 52 -35.35 -15.42 10.10
N VAL A 53 -34.33 -16.21 9.72
CA VAL A 53 -34.03 -17.50 10.36
C VAL A 53 -33.63 -17.25 11.81
N ARG A 54 -34.47 -17.73 12.73
CA ARG A 54 -34.31 -17.54 14.18
C ARG A 54 -34.34 -18.87 14.92
N VAL A 55 -33.50 -18.99 15.93
CA VAL A 55 -33.54 -20.04 16.94
C VAL A 55 -34.13 -19.45 18.21
N ASN A 56 -35.23 -20.03 18.68
CA ASN A 56 -35.96 -19.54 19.86
C ASN A 56 -35.60 -20.39 21.08
N LEU A 57 -34.95 -19.77 22.05
CA LEU A 57 -34.64 -20.35 23.35
C LEU A 57 -35.58 -19.74 24.41
N PRO A 58 -35.74 -20.38 25.58
CA PRO A 58 -36.56 -19.83 26.65
C PRO A 58 -36.10 -18.41 27.03
N GLY A 59 -36.87 -17.39 26.62
CA GLY A 59 -36.58 -15.98 26.87
C GLY A 59 -35.54 -15.31 25.97
N ILE A 60 -35.02 -15.96 24.93
CA ILE A 60 -34.01 -15.38 24.01
C ILE A 60 -34.29 -15.82 22.57
N SER A 61 -34.36 -14.88 21.63
CA SER A 61 -34.38 -15.19 20.19
C SER A 61 -33.03 -14.85 19.55
N LEU A 62 -32.45 -15.80 18.82
CA LEU A 62 -31.15 -15.65 18.16
C LEU A 62 -31.35 -15.67 16.65
N MET A 63 -30.88 -14.65 15.94
CA MET A 63 -30.86 -14.64 14.48
C MET A 63 -29.66 -15.43 13.96
N VAL A 64 -29.89 -16.52 13.22
CA VAL A 64 -28.81 -17.41 12.76
C VAL A 64 -27.79 -16.66 11.90
N GLY A 65 -28.28 -15.81 10.99
CA GLY A 65 -27.46 -14.99 10.08
C GLY A 65 -26.41 -14.17 10.83
N SER A 66 -26.85 -13.34 11.77
CA SER A 66 -25.93 -12.54 12.57
C SER A 66 -25.13 -13.41 13.54
N THR A 67 -25.74 -14.39 14.21
CA THR A 67 -25.09 -15.15 15.30
C THR A 67 -23.93 -16.05 14.82
N VAL A 68 -24.05 -16.69 13.65
CA VAL A 68 -23.08 -17.67 13.14
C VAL A 68 -22.15 -17.08 12.06
N PHE A 69 -22.74 -16.51 11.00
CA PHE A 69 -21.96 -16.11 9.84
C PHE A 69 -21.18 -14.82 10.11
N TYR A 70 -21.79 -13.83 10.75
CA TYR A 70 -21.10 -12.57 11.05
C TYR A 70 -19.90 -12.75 11.97
N THR A 71 -20.03 -13.56 13.03
CA THR A 71 -18.88 -13.89 13.90
C THR A 71 -17.78 -14.61 13.13
N ALA A 72 -18.13 -15.47 12.17
CA ALA A 72 -17.16 -16.15 11.33
C ALA A 72 -16.42 -15.17 10.40
N LEU A 73 -17.14 -14.18 9.86
CA LEU A 73 -16.55 -13.09 9.07
C LEU A 73 -15.58 -12.26 9.91
N LEU A 74 -15.99 -11.84 11.12
CA LEU A 74 -15.12 -11.11 12.05
C LEU A 74 -13.90 -11.93 12.46
N LEU A 75 -14.05 -13.23 12.74
CA LEU A 75 -12.94 -14.13 12.98
C LEU A 75 -11.98 -14.19 11.78
N GLY A 76 -12.54 -14.27 10.56
CA GLY A 76 -11.76 -14.28 9.33
C GLY A 76 -10.95 -13.01 9.12
N VAL A 77 -11.59 -11.84 9.28
CA VAL A 77 -10.91 -10.54 9.24
C VAL A 77 -9.84 -10.46 10.31
N PHE A 78 -10.15 -10.85 11.54
CA PHE A 78 -9.21 -10.84 12.65
C PHE A 78 -7.94 -11.62 12.32
N VAL A 79 -8.11 -12.83 11.81
CA VAL A 79 -6.99 -13.70 11.46
C VAL A 79 -6.16 -13.09 10.30
N VAL A 80 -6.79 -12.58 9.24
CA VAL A 80 -6.06 -11.86 8.17
C VAL A 80 -5.32 -10.64 8.72
N TYR A 81 -5.92 -9.89 9.64
CA TYR A 81 -5.28 -8.73 10.25
C TYR A 81 -4.04 -9.10 11.05
N VAL A 82 -4.14 -10.14 11.87
CA VAL A 82 -3.03 -10.61 12.71
C VAL A 82 -1.89 -11.17 11.86
N PHE A 83 -2.19 -11.87 10.77
CA PHE A 83 -1.19 -12.66 10.05
C PHE A 83 -0.71 -12.07 8.72
N ASP A 84 -1.58 -11.38 7.98
CA ASP A 84 -1.28 -10.82 6.66
C ASP A 84 -1.29 -9.28 6.66
N GLY A 85 -1.73 -8.67 7.75
CA GLY A 85 -1.59 -7.25 8.04
C GLY A 85 -2.61 -6.32 7.38
N PRO A 86 -2.38 -5.00 7.49
CA PRO A 86 -3.28 -3.93 7.04
C PRO A 86 -3.80 -4.05 5.60
N ARG A 87 -2.92 -4.35 4.64
CA ARG A 87 -3.27 -4.41 3.20
C ARG A 87 -4.28 -5.50 2.92
N ALA A 88 -3.98 -6.71 3.37
CA ALA A 88 -4.85 -7.87 3.20
C ALA A 88 -6.19 -7.65 3.92
N THR A 89 -6.14 -7.09 5.12
CA THR A 89 -7.35 -6.76 5.90
C THR A 89 -8.25 -5.79 5.15
N ARG A 90 -7.69 -4.72 4.55
CA ARG A 90 -8.47 -3.76 3.75
C ARG A 90 -9.22 -4.42 2.59
N ILE A 91 -8.61 -5.42 1.95
CA ILE A 91 -9.27 -6.17 0.87
C ILE A 91 -10.41 -7.03 1.43
N ALA A 92 -10.19 -7.73 2.55
CA ALA A 92 -11.25 -8.51 3.23
C ALA A 92 -12.44 -7.61 3.62
N ILE A 93 -12.15 -6.45 4.21
CA ILE A 93 -13.14 -5.44 4.59
C ILE A 93 -13.93 -4.94 3.38
N SER A 94 -13.22 -4.53 2.32
CA SER A 94 -13.85 -4.05 1.10
C SER A 94 -14.72 -5.12 0.46
N THR A 95 -14.35 -6.40 0.59
CA THR A 95 -15.14 -7.53 0.13
C THR A 95 -16.43 -7.67 0.93
N ILE A 96 -16.35 -7.64 2.27
CA ILE A 96 -17.53 -7.74 3.14
C ILE A 96 -18.48 -6.56 2.91
N ILE A 97 -17.98 -5.33 2.94
CA ILE A 97 -18.81 -4.13 2.72
C ILE A 97 -19.41 -4.14 1.31
N GLY A 98 -18.60 -4.46 0.29
CA GLY A 98 -19.05 -4.53 -1.10
C GLY A 98 -20.19 -5.53 -1.29
N VAL A 99 -20.05 -6.74 -0.75
CA VAL A 99 -21.10 -7.77 -0.83
C VAL A 99 -22.32 -7.39 0.01
N SER A 100 -22.13 -6.85 1.22
CA SER A 100 -23.22 -6.38 2.09
C SER A 100 -24.05 -5.24 1.49
N VAL A 101 -23.49 -4.45 0.57
CA VAL A 101 -24.24 -3.45 -0.21
C VAL A 101 -24.85 -4.05 -1.47
N MET A 102 -24.09 -4.88 -2.19
CA MET A 102 -24.51 -5.46 -3.47
C MET A 102 -25.71 -6.39 -3.33
N VAL A 103 -25.71 -7.31 -2.35
CA VAL A 103 -26.78 -8.31 -2.19
C VAL A 103 -28.14 -7.64 -1.93
N PRO A 104 -28.25 -6.64 -1.04
CA PRO A 104 -29.46 -5.85 -0.88
C PRO A 104 -29.98 -5.19 -2.15
N VAL A 105 -29.09 -4.55 -2.90
CA VAL A 105 -29.48 -3.91 -4.16
C VAL A 105 -30.02 -4.93 -5.16
N VAL A 106 -29.35 -6.08 -5.31
CA VAL A 106 -29.77 -7.14 -6.23
C VAL A 106 -31.11 -7.74 -5.81
N THR A 107 -31.28 -8.06 -4.52
CA THR A 107 -32.52 -8.64 -3.98
C THR A 107 -33.70 -7.66 -4.07
N MET A 108 -33.47 -6.35 -3.88
CA MET A 108 -34.49 -5.32 -4.11
C MET A 108 -34.96 -5.27 -5.57
N VAL A 109 -34.03 -5.34 -6.52
CA VAL A 109 -34.36 -5.39 -7.96
C VAL A 109 -35.14 -6.66 -8.31
N LEU A 110 -34.71 -7.81 -7.78
CA LEU A 110 -35.39 -9.09 -7.98
C LEU A 110 -36.80 -9.08 -7.38
N HIS A 111 -36.96 -8.52 -6.18
CA HIS A 111 -38.27 -8.38 -5.53
C HIS A 111 -39.22 -7.56 -6.40
N TRP A 112 -38.75 -6.43 -6.95
CA TRP A 112 -39.55 -5.62 -7.87
C TRP A 112 -39.91 -6.39 -9.15
N GLN A 113 -38.95 -7.08 -9.76
CA GLN A 113 -39.21 -7.89 -10.97
C GLN A 113 -40.27 -8.97 -10.73
N ILE A 114 -40.20 -9.67 -9.59
CA ILE A 114 -41.13 -10.74 -9.26
C ILE A 114 -42.53 -10.21 -8.93
N GLN A 115 -42.63 -9.06 -8.27
CA GLN A 115 -43.93 -8.40 -8.05
C GLN A 115 -44.66 -8.10 -9.35
N LEU A 116 -43.93 -7.74 -10.42
CA LEU A 116 -44.49 -7.50 -11.75
C LEU A 116 -44.86 -8.80 -12.49
N ALA A 117 -44.10 -9.88 -12.29
CA ALA A 117 -44.31 -11.16 -12.98
C ALA A 117 -45.40 -12.04 -12.32
N GLY A 118 -45.59 -11.94 -11.01
CA GLY A 118 -46.61 -12.70 -10.28
C GLY A 118 -46.46 -12.59 -8.75
N PRO A 119 -47.47 -12.07 -8.01
CA PRO A 119 -47.32 -11.74 -6.58
C PRO A 119 -47.12 -12.95 -5.66
N HIS A 120 -47.47 -14.16 -6.09
CA HIS A 120 -47.32 -15.38 -5.28
C HIS A 120 -45.87 -15.82 -5.06
N GLN A 121 -44.90 -15.29 -5.84
CA GLN A 121 -43.49 -15.64 -5.74
C GLN A 121 -42.66 -14.58 -4.99
N ALA A 122 -43.24 -13.45 -4.59
CA ALA A 122 -42.51 -12.36 -3.93
C ALA A 122 -41.91 -12.75 -2.57
N ASN A 123 -42.39 -13.84 -1.96
CA ASN A 123 -41.90 -14.36 -0.67
C ASN A 123 -40.50 -15.02 -0.75
N PHE A 124 -40.01 -15.38 -1.94
CA PHE A 124 -38.65 -15.95 -2.09
C PHE A 124 -37.54 -14.92 -1.83
N PHE A 125 -37.86 -13.63 -1.99
CA PHE A 125 -36.96 -12.51 -1.73
C PHE A 125 -37.69 -11.50 -0.86
N PRO A 126 -37.61 -11.61 0.47
CA PRO A 126 -38.38 -10.76 1.37
C PRO A 126 -37.96 -9.29 1.26
N PRO A 127 -38.88 -8.34 1.51
CA PRO A 127 -38.58 -6.91 1.45
C PRO A 127 -37.60 -6.50 2.54
N GLN A 128 -36.67 -5.63 2.17
CA GLN A 128 -35.54 -5.29 3.01
C GLN A 128 -35.75 -4.01 3.83
N SER A 129 -35.38 -4.07 5.10
CA SER A 129 -35.36 -2.89 5.98
C SER A 129 -34.06 -2.11 5.81
N LEU A 130 -34.14 -0.94 5.17
CA LEU A 130 -33.01 0.00 5.02
C LEU A 130 -32.33 0.32 6.37
N ARG A 131 -33.10 0.32 7.46
CA ARG A 131 -32.59 0.57 8.80
C ARG A 131 -31.68 -0.55 9.31
N ILE A 132 -32.11 -1.81 9.16
CA ILE A 132 -31.33 -2.97 9.61
C ILE A 132 -30.03 -3.07 8.80
N TYR A 133 -30.11 -2.82 7.50
CA TYR A 133 -28.95 -2.85 6.60
C TYR A 133 -27.93 -1.76 6.89
N SER A 134 -28.38 -0.51 7.01
CA SER A 134 -27.48 0.60 7.35
C SER A 134 -26.83 0.40 8.72
N ALA A 135 -27.56 -0.12 9.71
CA ALA A 135 -27.01 -0.48 11.02
C ALA A 135 -25.94 -1.59 10.91
N SER A 136 -26.19 -2.65 10.13
CA SER A 136 -25.22 -3.75 9.94
C SER A 136 -23.95 -3.29 9.24
N ILE A 137 -24.06 -2.49 8.17
CA ILE A 137 -22.90 -1.95 7.45
C ILE A 137 -22.08 -1.02 8.36
N PHE A 138 -22.75 -0.16 9.13
CA PHE A 138 -22.09 0.75 10.06
C PHE A 138 -21.41 0.00 11.21
N ALA A 139 -22.08 -0.96 11.83
CA ALA A 139 -21.51 -1.81 12.87
C ALA A 139 -20.28 -2.55 12.34
N ALA A 140 -20.37 -3.18 11.17
CA ALA A 140 -19.24 -3.84 10.52
C ALA A 140 -18.07 -2.88 10.31
N PHE A 141 -18.31 -1.68 9.79
CA PHE A 141 -17.24 -0.69 9.61
C PHE A 141 -16.58 -0.27 10.94
N ALA A 142 -17.39 -0.02 11.98
CA ALA A 142 -16.90 0.36 13.29
C ALA A 142 -16.12 -0.77 13.98
N ASP A 143 -16.59 -2.01 13.87
CA ASP A 143 -15.95 -3.21 14.42
C ASP A 143 -14.55 -3.40 13.87
N LEU A 144 -14.34 -3.09 12.60
CA LEU A 144 -13.04 -3.20 11.94
C LEU A 144 -12.03 -2.19 12.48
N ILE A 145 -12.47 -0.94 12.66
CA ILE A 145 -11.64 0.10 13.28
C ILE A 145 -11.33 -0.31 14.73
N PHE A 146 -12.34 -0.76 15.46
CA PHE A 146 -12.18 -1.17 16.85
C PHE A 146 -11.28 -2.40 17.00
N LEU A 147 -11.38 -3.39 16.11
CA LEU A 147 -10.52 -4.58 16.10
C LEU A 147 -9.05 -4.18 16.02
N ALA A 148 -8.74 -3.26 15.10
CA ALA A 148 -7.38 -2.78 14.90
C ALA A 148 -6.88 -2.05 16.16
N ILE A 149 -7.69 -1.13 16.72
CA ILE A 149 -7.37 -0.36 17.94
C ILE A 149 -7.19 -1.28 19.15
N ALA A 150 -8.12 -2.20 19.37
CA ALA A 150 -8.11 -3.13 20.50
C ALA A 150 -6.90 -4.05 20.42
N TRP A 151 -6.56 -4.55 19.23
CA TRP A 151 -5.37 -5.37 19.03
C TRP A 151 -4.10 -4.60 19.31
N GLU A 152 -3.94 -3.38 18.80
CA GLU A 152 -2.76 -2.56 19.08
C GLU A 152 -2.65 -2.22 20.57
N PHE A 153 -3.75 -1.78 21.18
CA PHE A 153 -3.80 -1.38 22.58
C PHE A 153 -3.38 -2.51 23.53
N LEU A 154 -3.95 -3.71 23.34
CA LEU A 154 -3.62 -4.90 24.15
C LEU A 154 -2.22 -5.47 23.84
N GLY A 155 -1.60 -5.04 22.74
CA GLY A 155 -0.24 -5.41 22.35
C GLY A 155 0.87 -4.60 22.98
N LYS A 156 0.55 -3.46 23.61
CA LYS A 156 1.56 -2.56 24.16
C LYS A 156 2.38 -3.27 25.26
N PRO A 157 3.72 -3.11 25.29
CA PRO A 157 4.59 -3.78 26.28
C PRO A 157 4.18 -3.53 27.74
N ARG A 158 3.52 -2.40 28.01
CA ARG A 158 2.99 -2.03 29.32
C ARG A 158 2.00 -3.04 29.90
N PHE A 159 1.20 -3.72 29.07
CA PHE A 159 0.16 -4.62 29.55
C PHE A 159 0.61 -6.08 29.69
N GLN A 160 1.76 -6.47 29.10
CA GLN A 160 2.32 -7.84 29.15
C GLN A 160 1.31 -8.97 28.90
N VAL A 161 0.29 -8.73 28.07
CA VAL A 161 -0.79 -9.70 27.82
C VAL A 161 -0.25 -10.83 26.95
N LYS A 162 -0.45 -12.08 27.38
CA LYS A 162 -0.12 -13.26 26.55
C LYS A 162 -0.92 -13.23 25.25
N LEU A 163 -0.30 -13.65 24.14
CA LEU A 163 -0.90 -13.61 22.80
C LEU A 163 -2.30 -14.21 22.71
N TRP A 164 -2.52 -15.36 23.36
CA TRP A 164 -3.83 -16.02 23.36
C TRP A 164 -4.91 -15.18 24.05
N MET A 165 -4.55 -14.52 25.16
CA MET A 165 -5.47 -13.67 25.92
C MET A 165 -5.73 -12.37 25.15
N ARG A 166 -4.71 -11.82 24.49
CA ARG A 166 -4.87 -10.68 23.57
C ARG A 166 -5.86 -11.01 22.45
N ALA A 167 -5.72 -12.17 21.80
CA ALA A 167 -6.62 -12.61 20.74
C ALA A 167 -8.05 -12.85 21.23
N PHE A 168 -8.21 -13.46 22.40
CA PHE A 168 -9.53 -13.67 23.00
C PHE A 168 -10.22 -12.34 23.34
N LEU A 169 -9.54 -11.44 24.05
CA LEU A 169 -10.10 -10.16 24.50
C LEU A 169 -10.43 -9.23 23.33
N THR A 170 -9.61 -9.24 22.28
CA THR A 170 -9.90 -8.46 21.06
C THR A 170 -11.12 -8.97 20.34
N LEU A 171 -11.19 -10.28 20.07
CA LEU A 171 -12.37 -10.87 19.43
C LEU A 171 -13.63 -10.65 20.26
N LEU A 172 -13.58 -10.89 21.57
CA LEU A 172 -14.71 -10.68 22.48
C LEU A 172 -15.17 -9.22 22.49
N GLY A 173 -14.22 -8.28 22.59
CA GLY A 173 -14.52 -6.85 22.59
C GLY A 173 -15.19 -6.39 21.30
N VAL A 174 -14.69 -6.83 20.14
CA VAL A 174 -15.29 -6.53 18.83
C VAL A 174 -16.70 -7.09 18.74
N LEU A 175 -16.91 -8.35 19.15
CA LEU A 175 -18.23 -8.96 19.14
C LEU A 175 -19.23 -8.28 20.07
N TRP A 176 -18.78 -7.69 21.17
CA TRP A 176 -19.64 -6.94 22.09
C TRP A 176 -19.98 -5.55 21.54
N LEU A 177 -19.00 -4.88 20.91
CA LEU A 177 -19.23 -3.62 20.23
C LEU A 177 -20.24 -3.80 19.08
N ASP A 178 -20.10 -4.87 18.29
CA ASP A 178 -21.06 -5.26 17.24
C ASP A 178 -22.49 -5.29 17.79
N VAL A 179 -22.72 -6.09 18.83
CA VAL A 179 -24.05 -6.25 19.43
C VAL A 179 -24.62 -4.91 19.86
N PHE A 180 -23.79 -4.08 20.49
CA PHE A 180 -24.21 -2.76 20.93
C PHE A 180 -24.60 -1.87 19.74
N LEU A 181 -23.73 -1.74 18.73
CA LEU A 181 -23.96 -0.86 17.58
C LEU A 181 -25.10 -1.36 16.70
N PHE A 182 -25.12 -2.65 16.37
CA PHE A 182 -26.15 -3.26 15.53
C PHE A 182 -27.51 -3.24 16.22
N ALA A 183 -27.63 -3.71 17.47
CA ALA A 183 -28.93 -3.77 18.14
C ALA A 183 -29.50 -2.35 18.34
N THR A 184 -28.65 -1.38 18.70
CA THR A 184 -29.06 0.01 18.84
C THR A 184 -29.50 0.60 17.50
N GLY A 185 -28.69 0.44 16.45
CA GLY A 185 -29.01 0.97 15.12
C GLY A 185 -30.26 0.35 14.52
N ALA A 186 -30.40 -0.97 14.61
CA ALA A 186 -31.47 -1.74 13.99
C ALA A 186 -32.81 -1.64 14.74
N PHE A 187 -32.80 -1.62 16.08
CA PHE A 187 -34.01 -1.88 16.87
C PHE A 187 -34.35 -0.84 17.93
N ALA A 188 -33.45 0.11 18.26
CA ALA A 188 -33.73 1.09 19.30
C ALA A 188 -34.96 1.95 18.96
N GLY A 189 -35.90 2.07 19.89
CA GLY A 189 -37.12 2.87 19.72
C GLY A 189 -38.17 2.31 18.76
N SER A 190 -37.89 1.23 18.02
CA SER A 190 -38.87 0.58 17.13
C SER A 190 -39.42 -0.74 17.67
N ASN A 191 -38.64 -1.47 18.48
CA ASN A 191 -39.07 -2.73 19.09
C ASN A 191 -39.09 -2.63 20.61
N PRO A 192 -40.20 -3.00 21.28
CA PRO A 192 -40.26 -3.02 22.75
C PRO A 192 -39.31 -4.06 23.36
N ASP A 193 -38.99 -5.12 22.60
CA ASP A 193 -38.10 -6.21 23.04
C ASP A 193 -36.61 -5.91 22.80
N TYR A 194 -36.25 -4.65 22.50
CA TYR A 194 -34.86 -4.24 22.23
C TYR A 194 -33.86 -4.74 23.27
N LEU A 195 -34.15 -4.55 24.57
CA LEU A 195 -33.26 -4.96 25.66
C LEU A 195 -33.11 -6.49 25.73
N GLN A 196 -34.18 -7.24 25.46
CA GLN A 196 -34.16 -8.69 25.45
C GLN A 196 -33.36 -9.24 24.28
N ILE A 197 -33.52 -8.65 23.08
CA ILE A 197 -32.74 -8.99 21.89
C ILE A 197 -31.25 -8.67 22.13
N MET A 198 -30.94 -7.49 22.67
CA MET A 198 -29.56 -7.08 22.93
C MET A 198 -28.87 -7.98 23.96
N THR A 199 -29.50 -8.21 25.11
CA THR A 199 -28.94 -9.08 26.17
C THR A 199 -28.81 -10.53 25.71
N GLY A 200 -29.81 -11.06 25.01
CA GLY A 200 -29.75 -12.39 24.40
C GLY A 200 -28.60 -12.53 23.40
N THR A 201 -28.40 -11.51 22.56
CA THR A 201 -27.32 -11.51 21.58
C THR A 201 -25.96 -11.42 22.27
N PHE A 202 -25.79 -10.57 23.30
CA PHE A 202 -24.56 -10.52 24.11
C PHE A 202 -24.18 -11.88 24.69
N VAL A 203 -25.14 -12.56 25.32
CA VAL A 203 -24.93 -13.89 25.90
C VAL A 203 -24.53 -14.89 24.81
N SER A 204 -25.21 -14.88 23.67
CA SER A 204 -24.87 -15.77 22.56
C SER A 204 -23.46 -15.53 22.02
N ARG A 205 -23.05 -14.26 21.82
CA ARG A 205 -21.70 -13.90 21.37
C ARG A 205 -20.64 -14.32 22.37
N PHE A 206 -20.92 -14.16 23.67
CA PHE A 206 -20.02 -14.61 24.73
C PHE A 206 -19.83 -16.13 24.68
N LEU A 207 -20.92 -16.91 24.65
CA LEU A 207 -20.86 -18.37 24.56
C LEU A 207 -20.11 -18.82 23.30
N ILE A 208 -20.42 -18.23 22.16
CA ILE A 208 -19.77 -18.55 20.89
C ILE A 208 -18.28 -18.23 20.92
N SER A 209 -17.88 -17.10 21.51
CA SER A 209 -16.46 -16.75 21.66
C SER A 209 -15.71 -17.75 22.53
N LEU A 210 -16.35 -18.30 23.56
CA LEU A 210 -15.79 -19.33 24.44
C LEU A 210 -15.55 -20.63 23.67
N PHE A 211 -16.47 -21.02 22.78
CA PHE A 211 -16.30 -22.19 21.91
C PHE A 211 -15.33 -21.95 20.76
N ALA A 212 -15.24 -20.73 20.22
CA ALA A 212 -14.30 -20.37 19.16
C ALA A 212 -12.86 -20.32 19.67
N PHE A 213 -12.68 -19.93 20.92
CA PHE A 213 -11.37 -19.66 21.51
C PHE A 213 -10.38 -20.85 21.41
N PRO A 214 -10.74 -22.11 21.74
CA PRO A 214 -9.85 -23.25 21.55
C PRO A 214 -9.34 -23.41 20.12
N PHE A 215 -10.20 -23.19 19.12
CA PHE A 215 -9.81 -23.28 17.70
C PHE A 215 -8.88 -22.14 17.32
N LEU A 216 -9.19 -20.91 17.72
CA LEU A 216 -8.34 -19.76 17.48
C LEU A 216 -6.97 -19.92 18.16
N TYR A 217 -6.96 -20.40 19.41
CA TYR A 217 -5.73 -20.66 20.15
C TYR A 217 -4.86 -21.72 19.46
N PHE A 218 -5.47 -22.85 19.09
CA PHE A 218 -4.77 -23.91 18.36
C PHE A 218 -4.22 -23.40 17.04
N TYR A 219 -5.05 -22.66 16.30
CA TYR A 219 -4.69 -22.08 15.01
C TYR A 219 -3.51 -21.12 15.12
N ILE A 220 -3.55 -20.16 16.05
CA ILE A 220 -2.45 -19.22 16.29
C ILE A 220 -1.17 -19.96 16.71
N SER A 221 -1.29 -20.94 17.62
CA SER A 221 -0.15 -21.71 18.11
C SER A 221 0.50 -22.55 17.00
N TRP A 222 -0.32 -23.23 16.19
CA TRP A 222 0.12 -24.02 15.04
C TRP A 222 0.81 -23.16 14.00
N GLN A 223 0.20 -22.01 13.68
CA GLN A 223 0.73 -21.12 12.67
C GLN A 223 2.03 -20.45 13.12
N ASN A 224 2.12 -20.04 14.39
CA ASN A 224 3.34 -19.47 14.97
C ASN A 224 4.51 -20.47 14.92
N ARG A 225 4.26 -21.75 15.23
CA ARG A 225 5.29 -22.80 15.14
C ARG A 225 5.75 -23.07 13.70
N ARG A 226 4.83 -23.01 12.73
CA ARG A 226 5.11 -23.40 11.34
C ARG A 226 5.83 -22.32 10.53
N TYR A 227 5.52 -21.05 10.79
CA TYR A 227 6.03 -19.92 10.00
C TYR A 227 6.94 -18.98 10.77
N GLY A 228 7.13 -19.17 12.08
CA GLY A 228 8.05 -18.37 12.92
C GLY A 228 7.66 -16.89 12.95
N MET A 229 6.65 -16.53 13.74
CA MET A 229 6.17 -15.14 13.72
C MET A 229 7.02 -14.19 14.56
N GLU A 230 7.44 -13.09 13.94
CA GLU A 230 7.57 -11.81 14.63
C GLU A 230 6.21 -11.11 14.60
N ILE A 231 5.46 -11.19 15.72
CA ILE A 231 4.23 -10.40 15.88
C ILE A 231 4.66 -8.96 16.17
N GLU A 232 5.01 -8.23 15.11
CA GLU A 232 5.24 -6.80 15.21
C GLU A 232 3.95 -6.11 15.66
N ASN A 233 4.07 -5.25 16.67
CA ASN A 233 3.00 -4.33 17.03
C ASN A 233 2.89 -3.27 15.94
N ARG A 234 2.15 -3.58 14.87
CA ARG A 234 1.95 -2.66 13.74
C ARG A 234 0.90 -1.61 14.12
N PRO A 235 1.23 -0.30 14.02
CA PRO A 235 0.28 0.76 14.37
C PRO A 235 -0.88 0.85 13.37
N VAL A 236 -2.10 1.00 13.88
CA VAL A 236 -3.37 1.05 13.13
C VAL A 236 -3.38 2.12 12.04
N LEU A 237 -2.67 3.23 12.29
CA LEU A 237 -2.54 4.31 11.31
C LEU A 237 -1.91 3.83 9.99
N ALA A 238 -1.12 2.75 9.95
CA ALA A 238 -0.54 2.22 8.72
C ALA A 238 -1.58 1.86 7.64
N ILE A 239 -2.81 1.47 8.01
CA ILE A 239 -3.91 1.21 7.05
C ILE A 239 -4.20 2.48 6.21
N LEU A 240 -4.13 3.66 6.83
CA LEU A 240 -4.28 4.97 6.18
C LEU A 240 -2.94 5.55 5.70
N LYS A 241 -1.82 5.16 6.33
CA LYS A 241 -0.52 5.83 6.23
C LYS A 241 0.42 5.21 5.19
N GLU A 242 0.18 3.99 4.70
CA GLU A 242 1.00 3.40 3.63
C GLU A 242 1.02 4.25 2.35
N VAL A 243 -0.08 4.94 2.04
CA VAL A 243 -0.10 5.86 0.90
C VAL A 243 0.80 7.07 1.19
N SER A 244 0.90 7.52 2.44
CA SER A 244 1.75 8.66 2.81
C SER A 244 3.23 8.30 2.88
N GLU A 245 3.58 7.12 3.38
CA GLU A 245 4.98 6.67 3.49
C GLU A 245 5.57 6.36 2.13
N VAL A 246 4.84 5.63 1.26
CA VAL A 246 5.28 5.39 -0.13
C VAL A 246 5.32 6.68 -0.93
N ARG A 247 4.38 7.62 -0.73
CA ARG A 247 4.44 8.95 -1.37
C ARG A 247 5.62 9.78 -0.86
N MET A 248 5.95 9.67 0.42
CA MET A 248 7.12 10.35 1.01
C MET A 248 8.43 9.79 0.48
N GLU A 249 8.59 8.45 0.43
CA GLU A 249 9.78 7.83 -0.16
C GLU A 249 9.93 8.20 -1.63
N LEU A 250 8.83 8.19 -2.39
CA LEU A 250 8.83 8.62 -3.78
C LEU A 250 9.18 10.11 -3.91
N SER A 251 8.66 10.98 -3.03
CA SER A 251 8.97 12.41 -3.07
C SER A 251 10.43 12.69 -2.73
N LEU A 252 11.01 11.95 -1.78
CA LEU A 252 12.41 12.07 -1.41
C LEU A 252 13.33 11.59 -2.54
N ALA A 253 12.99 10.46 -3.18
CA ALA A 253 13.72 9.97 -4.35
C ALA A 253 13.64 10.95 -5.53
N GLN A 254 12.48 11.57 -5.76
CA GLN A 254 12.31 12.61 -6.79
C GLN A 254 13.14 13.86 -6.49
N GLN A 255 13.17 14.32 -5.23
CA GLN A 255 14.01 15.44 -4.81
C GLN A 255 15.51 15.16 -5.01
N GLU A 256 15.97 13.96 -4.68
CA GLU A 256 17.37 13.56 -4.88
C GLU A 256 17.74 13.49 -6.36
N ILE A 257 16.86 12.98 -7.23
CA ILE A 257 17.08 12.97 -8.69
C ILE A 257 17.17 14.40 -9.22
N GLU A 258 16.29 15.30 -8.80
CA GLU A 258 16.29 16.69 -9.27
C GLU A 258 17.57 17.42 -8.82
N ARG A 259 17.98 17.20 -7.57
CA ARG A 259 19.27 17.71 -7.04
C ARG A 259 20.45 17.24 -7.89
N ARG A 260 20.50 15.96 -8.28
CA ARG A 260 21.58 15.41 -9.12
C ARG A 260 21.58 16.02 -10.52
N LYS A 261 20.41 16.16 -11.16
CA LYS A 261 20.30 16.81 -12.47
C LYS A 261 20.78 18.25 -12.45
N GLN A 262 20.47 18.98 -11.37
CA GLN A 262 20.90 20.36 -11.25
C GLN A 262 22.43 20.47 -11.09
N LEU A 263 23.03 19.59 -10.29
CA LEU A 263 24.49 19.50 -10.17
C LEU A 263 25.17 19.07 -11.49
N GLU A 264 24.58 18.13 -12.24
CA GLU A 264 25.08 17.75 -13.56
C GLU A 264 25.06 18.93 -14.52
N LYS A 265 23.97 19.70 -14.55
CA LYS A 265 23.86 20.90 -15.39
C LYS A 265 24.84 22.00 -14.99
N GLU A 266 25.06 22.20 -13.70
CA GLU A 266 26.09 23.13 -13.20
C GLU A 266 27.50 22.68 -13.59
N ASN A 267 27.80 21.39 -13.45
CA ASN A 267 29.08 20.82 -13.89
C ASN A 267 29.29 20.95 -15.39
N GLU A 268 28.27 20.68 -16.21
CA GLU A 268 28.33 20.89 -17.66
C GLU A 268 28.62 22.35 -18.00
N GLY A 269 27.96 23.29 -17.31
CA GLY A 269 28.23 24.73 -17.46
C GLY A 269 29.66 25.12 -17.08
N LEU A 270 30.19 24.55 -15.98
CA LEU A 270 31.57 24.75 -15.55
C LEU A 270 32.58 24.16 -16.54
N ILE A 271 32.30 23.00 -17.13
CA ILE A 271 33.17 22.39 -18.15
C ILE A 271 33.26 23.31 -19.37
N ILE A 272 32.13 23.86 -19.82
CA ILE A 272 32.10 24.78 -20.97
C ILE A 272 32.89 26.07 -20.66
N SER A 273 32.71 26.65 -19.46
CA SER A 273 33.44 27.86 -19.08
C SER A 273 34.95 27.62 -18.96
N LEU A 274 35.36 26.49 -18.37
CA LEU A 274 36.76 26.08 -18.29
C LEU A 274 37.37 25.85 -19.68
N GLN A 275 36.64 25.19 -20.59
CA GLN A 275 37.09 25.00 -21.97
C GLN A 275 37.25 26.33 -22.71
N THR A 276 36.34 27.28 -22.50
CA THR A 276 36.40 28.61 -23.10
C THR A 276 37.61 29.40 -22.59
N ALA A 277 37.80 29.44 -21.26
CA ALA A 277 38.96 30.08 -20.65
C ALA A 277 40.30 29.46 -21.11
N LEU A 278 40.35 28.13 -21.23
CA LEU A 278 41.53 27.43 -21.78
C LEU A 278 41.79 27.81 -23.24
N HIS A 279 40.74 27.97 -24.04
CA HIS A 279 40.88 28.40 -25.44
C HIS A 279 41.40 29.84 -25.53
N GLU A 280 40.85 30.77 -24.73
CA GLU A 280 41.32 32.16 -24.66
C GLU A 280 42.80 32.25 -24.26
N VAL A 281 43.21 31.49 -23.23
CA VAL A 281 44.63 31.44 -22.81
C VAL A 281 45.53 30.91 -23.93
N LYS A 282 45.10 29.88 -24.68
CA LYS A 282 45.86 29.38 -25.84
C LYS A 282 46.00 30.44 -26.93
N THR A 283 44.93 31.17 -27.24
CA THR A 283 44.96 32.24 -28.24
C THR A 283 45.87 33.39 -27.81
N LEU A 284 45.78 33.82 -26.55
CA LEU A 284 46.64 34.88 -26.01
C LEU A 284 48.11 34.47 -26.00
N ARG A 285 48.43 33.21 -25.66
CA ARG A 285 49.80 32.66 -25.76
C ARG A 285 50.31 32.52 -27.19
N GLY A 286 49.42 32.50 -28.19
CA GLY A 286 49.79 32.46 -29.61
C GLY A 286 50.18 33.82 -30.20
N ILE A 287 49.98 34.92 -29.47
CA ILE A 287 50.37 36.25 -29.92
C ILE A 287 51.86 36.46 -29.64
N LEU A 288 52.66 36.46 -30.71
CA LEU A 288 54.08 36.75 -30.64
C LEU A 288 54.29 38.28 -30.72
N PRO A 289 54.75 38.95 -29.65
CA PRO A 289 54.98 40.38 -29.68
C PRO A 289 56.19 40.70 -30.57
N THR A 290 55.95 41.18 -31.79
CA THR A 290 57.01 41.56 -32.74
C THR A 290 57.36 43.05 -32.68
N CYS A 291 58.62 43.41 -32.84
CA CYS A 291 59.05 44.80 -32.99
C CYS A 291 58.49 45.36 -34.30
N SER A 292 57.89 46.55 -34.26
CA SER A 292 57.29 47.16 -35.45
C SER A 292 58.33 47.49 -36.53
N TYR A 293 59.59 47.73 -36.13
CA TYR A 293 60.70 48.13 -37.00
C TYR A 293 61.50 46.93 -37.53
N CYS A 294 62.17 46.16 -36.65
CA CYS A 294 63.07 45.06 -37.06
C CYS A 294 62.40 43.69 -37.18
N LYS A 295 61.16 43.53 -36.71
CA LYS A 295 60.39 42.27 -36.69
C LYS A 295 60.90 41.17 -35.73
N ASP A 296 61.88 41.47 -34.88
CA ASP A 296 62.29 40.59 -33.79
C ASP A 296 61.12 40.29 -32.86
N ILE A 297 61.11 39.09 -32.25
CA ILE A 297 60.08 38.63 -31.32
C ILE A 297 60.58 38.82 -29.89
N ARG A 298 59.74 39.41 -29.02
CA ARG A 298 60.04 39.54 -27.59
C ARG A 298 59.62 38.29 -26.84
N ASP A 299 60.52 37.72 -26.05
CA ASP A 299 60.24 36.54 -25.22
C ASP A 299 59.54 36.90 -23.88
N GLU A 300 59.25 35.87 -23.07
CA GLU A 300 58.62 36.03 -21.75
C GLU A 300 59.50 36.78 -20.74
N LYS A 301 60.82 36.84 -20.96
CA LYS A 301 61.79 37.56 -20.10
C LYS A 301 61.97 39.01 -20.54
N GLY A 302 61.43 39.38 -21.71
CA GLY A 302 61.52 40.73 -22.27
C GLY A 302 62.70 40.92 -23.23
N GLU A 303 63.43 39.87 -23.58
CA GLU A 303 64.54 39.90 -24.53
C GLU A 303 64.03 39.80 -25.97
N TRP A 304 64.72 40.44 -26.92
CA TRP A 304 64.37 40.43 -28.34
C TRP A 304 65.23 39.42 -29.08
N HIS A 305 64.58 38.54 -29.83
CA HIS A 305 65.22 37.47 -30.61
C HIS A 305 64.84 37.59 -32.08
N GLN A 306 65.76 37.21 -32.96
CA GLN A 306 65.43 37.11 -34.39
C GLN A 306 64.33 36.06 -34.59
N LEU A 307 63.43 36.28 -35.56
CA LEU A 307 62.25 35.44 -35.76
C LEU A 307 62.59 33.95 -35.92
N GLU A 308 63.61 33.63 -36.73
CA GLU A 308 64.04 32.24 -36.96
C GLU A 308 64.59 31.60 -35.68
N GLU A 309 65.40 32.33 -34.92
CA GLU A 309 65.96 31.88 -33.64
C GLU A 309 64.87 31.61 -32.62
N TYR A 310 63.93 32.55 -32.46
CA TYR A 310 62.82 32.40 -31.52
C TYR A 310 61.96 31.16 -31.85
N ILE A 311 61.60 30.97 -33.13
CA ILE A 311 60.79 29.83 -33.56
C ILE A 311 61.55 28.51 -33.38
N GLN A 312 62.85 28.48 -33.67
CA GLN A 312 63.66 27.29 -33.51
C GLN A 312 63.88 26.91 -32.03
N LEU A 313 63.90 27.88 -31.11
CA LEU A 313 63.93 27.62 -29.66
C LEU A 313 62.59 27.12 -29.11
N HIS A 314 61.45 27.58 -29.67
CA HIS A 314 60.11 27.33 -29.12
C HIS A 314 59.27 26.33 -29.93
N SER A 315 59.84 25.68 -30.94
CA SER A 315 59.18 24.66 -31.75
C SER A 315 60.17 23.64 -32.31
N GLU A 316 59.67 22.58 -32.95
CA GLU A 316 60.49 21.58 -33.63
C GLU A 316 60.94 22.01 -35.04
N ALA A 317 60.66 23.26 -35.45
CA ALA A 317 60.99 23.76 -36.78
C ALA A 317 62.50 23.93 -36.98
N LYS A 318 63.01 23.62 -38.17
CA LYS A 318 64.40 23.86 -38.60
C LYS A 318 64.41 24.76 -39.82
N PHE A 319 65.22 25.81 -39.79
CA PHE A 319 65.35 26.75 -40.90
C PHE A 319 66.51 26.37 -41.82
N SER A 320 66.29 26.47 -43.12
CA SER A 320 67.32 26.42 -44.16
C SER A 320 67.19 27.67 -45.03
N HIS A 321 68.30 28.31 -45.36
CA HIS A 321 68.28 29.56 -46.12
C HIS A 321 68.49 29.29 -47.61
N GLY A 322 67.59 29.83 -48.43
CA GLY A 322 67.67 29.84 -49.88
C GLY A 322 67.11 31.14 -50.41
N ILE A 323 67.33 31.43 -51.69
CA ILE A 323 66.77 32.61 -52.37
C ILE A 323 65.71 32.14 -53.37
N CYS A 324 64.50 32.71 -53.32
CA CYS A 324 63.49 32.42 -54.33
C CYS A 324 63.81 33.15 -55.64
N ASP A 325 63.35 32.62 -56.77
CA ASP A 325 63.66 33.16 -58.11
C ASP A 325 63.29 34.66 -58.22
N ALA A 326 62.14 35.07 -57.69
CA ALA A 326 61.70 36.47 -57.68
C ALA A 326 62.67 37.41 -56.93
N CYS A 327 63.21 36.97 -55.78
CA CYS A 327 64.19 37.74 -55.03
C CYS A 327 65.55 37.74 -55.72
N ALA A 328 65.94 36.62 -56.33
CA ALA A 328 67.17 36.52 -57.10
C ALA A 328 67.15 37.47 -58.30
N GLU A 329 66.04 37.55 -59.04
CA GLU A 329 65.87 38.46 -60.18
C GLU A 329 65.92 39.93 -59.72
N LYS A 330 65.26 40.25 -58.61
CA LYS A 330 65.18 41.61 -58.09
C LYS A 330 66.51 42.13 -57.54
N HIS A 331 67.22 41.31 -56.77
CA HIS A 331 68.42 41.73 -56.04
C HIS A 331 69.72 41.33 -56.72
N PHE A 332 69.69 40.32 -57.58
CA PHE A 332 70.83 39.83 -58.37
C PHE A 332 70.47 39.71 -59.87
N PRO A 333 69.95 40.78 -60.51
CA PRO A 333 69.52 40.75 -61.92
C PRO A 333 70.67 40.37 -62.89
N ALA A 334 71.91 40.69 -62.53
CA ALA A 334 73.09 40.38 -63.34
C ALA A 334 73.42 38.87 -63.41
N TYR A 335 72.92 38.07 -62.46
CA TYR A 335 73.21 36.64 -62.37
C TYR A 335 72.01 35.75 -62.72
N THR A 336 70.84 36.35 -62.97
CA THR A 336 69.59 35.64 -63.30
C THR A 336 69.28 35.58 -64.79
N SER A 337 69.99 36.34 -65.63
CA SER A 337 69.80 36.39 -67.09
C SER A 337 70.57 35.33 -67.89
N ALA A 338 71.14 34.32 -67.23
CA ALA A 338 71.79 33.17 -67.87
C ALA A 338 71.12 31.86 -67.44
N ARG A 339 69.92 31.60 -67.97
CA ARG A 339 69.33 30.25 -68.02
C ARG A 339 68.78 29.98 -69.40
#